data_AF-A0A6H0CM31-F1
#
_entry.id   AF-A0A6H0CM31-F1
#
_cell.length_a   1.000
_cell.length_b   1.000
_cell.length_c   1.000
_cell.angle_alpha   90.00
_cell.angle_beta   90.00
_cell.angle_gamma   90.00
#
_symmetry.space_group_name_H-M   'P 1'
#
loop_
_entity.id
_entity.type
_entity.pdbx_description
1 polymer ?
#
loop_
_entity_poly.entity_id
_entity_poly.type
_entity_poly.pdbx_seq_one_letter_code
_entity_poly.pdbx_strand_id
1 'polypeptide(L)' 'MTEVVSPFWKSSYSGQENACVEVADTAPGGRAVRDSKQHDGPLLTVSRDSWHAFIRQFA' A
#
# COMPACT_ATOMS: atom_id res chain seq x y z
N MET A 1 -15.02 6.69 1.22
CA MET A 1 -13.77 7.39 1.60
C MET A 1 -12.83 6.32 2.13
N THR A 2 -11.67 6.12 1.51
CA THR A 2 -10.73 5.07 1.90
C THR A 2 -10.05 5.49 3.20
N GLU A 3 -10.40 4.85 4.32
CA GLU A 3 -9.81 5.15 5.63
C GLU A 3 -8.70 4.13 5.93
N VAL A 4 -7.51 4.60 6.35
CA VAL A 4 -6.42 3.71 6.78
C VAL A 4 -6.74 3.16 8.16
N VAL A 5 -6.80 1.84 8.30
CA VAL A 5 -7.25 1.15 9.53
C VAL A 5 -6.16 0.27 10.18
N SER A 6 -4.93 0.32 9.64
CA SER A 6 -3.78 -0.43 10.17
C SER A 6 -2.53 0.44 10.12
N PRO A 7 -1.50 0.14 10.94
CA PRO A 7 -0.21 0.80 10.81
C PRO A 7 0.43 0.47 9.45
N PHE A 8 1.19 1.42 8.92
CA PHE A 8 2.02 1.17 7.74
C PHE A 8 3.12 0.15 8.08
N TRP A 9 3.26 -0.87 7.22
CA TRP A 9 4.37 -1.81 7.28
C TRP A 9 5.21 -1.70 6.01
N LYS A 10 6.52 -1.87 6.19
CA LYS A 10 7.48 -1.82 5.10
C LYS A 10 7.44 -3.13 4.31
N SER A 11 7.45 -3.03 2.98
CA SER A 11 7.54 -4.21 2.11
C SER A 11 8.86 -4.95 2.33
N SER A 12 8.82 -6.28 2.39
CA SER A 12 10.01 -7.15 2.50
C SER A 12 10.93 -7.08 1.27
N TYR A 13 10.42 -6.58 0.15
CA TYR A 13 11.19 -6.33 -1.07
C TYR A 13 11.88 -4.95 -1.08
N SER A 14 11.74 -4.17 0.00
CA SER A 14 12.43 -2.88 0.16
C SER A 14 13.90 -3.12 0.54
N GLY A 15 14.77 -3.24 -0.47
CA GLY A 15 16.22 -3.31 -0.30
C GLY A 15 16.87 -1.98 0.12
N GLN A 16 18.17 -2.01 0.42
CA GLN A 16 18.96 -0.85 0.89
C GLN A 16 19.03 0.30 -0.13
N GLU A 17 18.86 0.02 -1.43
CA GLU A 17 19.23 0.93 -2.50
C GLU A 17 18.05 1.40 -3.39
N ASN A 18 16.96 1.92 -2.79
CA ASN A 18 16.06 2.92 -3.42
C ASN A 18 14.65 2.55 -3.91
N ALA A 19 13.97 1.55 -3.33
CA ALA A 19 12.51 1.42 -3.54
C ALA A 19 11.79 1.00 -2.25
N CYS A 20 11.83 1.88 -1.23
CA CYS A 20 11.15 1.62 0.04
C CYS A 20 9.69 2.06 -0.07
N VAL A 21 8.79 1.08 -0.17
CA VAL A 21 7.35 1.30 -0.10
C VAL A 21 6.81 0.76 1.21
N GLU A 22 5.86 1.51 1.77
CA GLU A 22 5.06 1.10 2.91
C GLU A 22 3.61 0.93 2.48
N VAL A 23 2.96 -0.07 3.06
CA VAL A 23 1.57 -0.42 2.76
C VAL A 23 0.77 -0.43 4.06
N ALA A 24 -0.50 -0.04 3.97
CA ALA A 24 -1.48 -0.19 5.05
C ALA A 24 -2.81 -0.72 4.50
N ASP A 25 -3.53 -1.48 5.32
CA ASP A 25 -4.93 -1.84 5.10
C ASP A 25 -5.82 -0.60 5.22
N THR A 26 -6.82 -0.53 4.33
CA THR A 26 -7.86 0.49 4.38
C THR A 26 -9.25 -0.13 4.47
N ALA A 27 -10.19 0.50 5.16
CA ALA A 27 -11.60 0.11 5.08
C ALA A 27 -12.23 0.60 3.75
N PRO A 28 -13.08 -0.23 3.10
CA PRO A 28 -13.63 -1.53 3.53
C PRO A 28 -12.85 -2.76 3.00
N GLY A 29 -11.53 -2.67 2.83
CA GLY A 29 -10.67 -3.79 2.38
C GLY A 29 -9.74 -3.44 1.22
N GLY A 30 -9.34 -2.17 1.09
CA GLY A 30 -8.38 -1.71 0.08
C GLY A 30 -6.94 -1.66 0.61
N ARG A 31 -6.06 -0.97 -0.13
CA ARG A 31 -4.67 -0.71 0.28
C ARG A 31 -4.31 0.75 0.11
N ALA A 32 -3.59 1.30 1.09
CA ALA A 32 -2.86 2.54 0.95
C ALA A 32 -1.38 2.23 0.77
N VAL A 33 -0.73 2.90 -0.17
CA VAL A 33 0.70 2.77 -0.46
C VAL A 33 1.33 4.15 -0.37
N ARG A 34 2.47 4.24 0.32
CA ARG A 34 3.28 5.47 0.40
C ARG A 34 4.76 5.18 0.22
N ASP A 35 5.49 6.24 -0.06
CA ASP A 35 6.95 6.25 -0.08
C ASP A 35 7.48 6.31 1.37
N SER A 36 8.34 5.35 1.77
CA SER A 36 8.89 5.31 3.14
C SER A 36 9.86 6.45 3.46
N LYS A 37 10.30 7.23 2.46
CA LYS A 37 11.17 8.40 2.64
C LYS A 37 10.37 9.70 2.70
N GLN A 38 9.08 9.66 2.34
CA GLN A 38 8.19 10.83 2.31
C GLN A 38 6.87 10.50 3.02
N HIS A 39 6.90 10.39 4.34
CA HIS A 39 5.73 10.00 5.14
C HIS A 39 4.53 10.96 5.01
N ASP A 40 4.80 12.25 4.80
CA ASP A 40 3.78 13.31 4.61
C ASP A 40 3.43 13.53 3.13
N GLY A 41 3.96 12.68 2.24
CA GLY A 41 3.70 12.73 0.81
C GLY A 41 2.32 12.17 0.42
N PRO A 42 1.99 12.20 -0.87
CA PRO A 42 0.73 11.67 -1.37
C PRO A 42 0.63 10.15 -1.18
N LEU A 43 -0.58 9.70 -0.86
CA LEU A 43 -0.94 8.30 -0.70
C LEU A 43 -1.60 7.77 -1.97
N LEU A 44 -1.06 6.69 -2.53
CA LEU A 44 -1.77 5.91 -3.54
C LEU A 44 -2.79 5.01 -2.82
N THR A 45 -4.07 5.21 -3.10
CA THR A 45 -5.13 4.35 -2.54
C THR A 45 -5.71 3.45 -3.62
N VAL A 46 -5.82 2.16 -3.30
CA VAL A 46 -6.35 1.13 -4.18
C VAL A 46 -7.61 0.56 -3.53
N SER A 47 -8.71 0.53 -4.28
CA SER A 47 -9.96 -0.07 -3.81
C SER A 47 -9.81 -1.57 -3.59
N ARG A 48 -10.73 -2.14 -2.81
CA ARG A 48 -10.83 -3.58 -2.61
C ARG A 48 -10.88 -4.34 -3.94
N ASP A 49 -11.76 -3.92 -4.84
CA ASP A 49 -12.00 -4.64 -6.10
C ASP A 49 -10.78 -4.57 -7.02
N SER A 50 -10.14 -3.40 -7.14
CA SER A 50 -8.92 -3.24 -7.93
C SER A 50 -7.75 -4.05 -7.36
N TRP A 51 -7.61 -4.10 -6.03
CA TRP A 51 -6.56 -4.89 -5.38
C TRP A 51 -6.76 -6.39 -5.60
N HIS A 52 -7.99 -6.88 -5.46
CA HIS A 52 -8.34 -8.27 -5.77
C HIS A 52 -8.10 -8.62 -7.25
N ALA A 53 -8.46 -7.71 -8.17
CA ALA A 53 -8.21 -7.91 -9.59
C ALA A 53 -6.71 -7.99 -9.92
N PHE A 54 -5.89 -7.14 -9.30
CA PHE A 54 -4.44 -7.15 -9.45
C PHE A 54 -3.82 -8.48 -8.99
N ILE A 55 -4.15 -8.96 -7.79
CA ILE A 55 -3.58 -10.22 -7.26
C ILE A 55 -3.91 -11.41 -8.18
N ARG A 56 -5.13 -11.45 -8.75
CA ARG A 56 -5.55 -12.52 -9.67
C ARG A 56 -4.73 -12.59 -10.95
N GLN A 57 -3.93 -11.58 -11.30
CA GLN A 57 -3.01 -11.63 -12.45
C GLN A 57 -1.78 -12.49 -12.18
N PHE A 58 -1.48 -12.81 -10.92
CA PHE A 58 -0.29 -13.55 -10.49
C PHE A 58 -0.61 -14.91 -9.85
N ALA A 59 -1.89 -15.31 -9.86
CA ALA A 59 -2.35 -16.64 -9.49
C ALA A 59 -2.36 -17.55 -10.73
#